data_AF-A0A0G4ETS1-F1
#
_entry.id   AF-A0A0G4ETS1-F1
#
_cell.length_a   1.000
_cell.length_b   1.000
_cell.length_c   1.000
_cell.angle_alpha   90.00
_cell.angle_beta   90.00
_cell.angle_gamma   90.00
#
_symmetry.space_group_name_H-M   'P 1'
#
loop_
_entity.id
_entity.type
_entity.pdbx_description
1 polymer ?
#
loop_
_entity_poly.entity_id
_entity_poly.type
_entity_poly.pdbx_seq_one_letter_code
_entity_poly.pdbx_strand_id
1 'polypeptide(L)'
;MRPMDFLLRLLYVIEKSGEWAGWEPIVRMAERRRRVGRLPIEVGSADVEGVGSRAVFDGRCEALRQLSLIGWHIGMTLERDDNGEERLNGHLLTIRSLQTLPANSPFHNIFDPNNPVCADYASIRDAVLHRVRSGTSVVADQTVHQHNNAPRYNRLRELTTQQPPVWNCHTVSTIHRPPELFGRVIVLHGDQPDHQFEATIIISSCPDVATAHLWTTEPPVAGKEGAAKFPQ
;
A
#
# COMPACT_ATOMS: atom_id res chain seq x y z
N MET A 1 19.24 18.66 -16.07
CA MET A 1 20.54 18.09 -15.62
C MET A 1 21.43 17.69 -16.80
N ARG A 2 22.77 17.81 -16.71
CA ARG A 2 23.68 17.30 -17.77
C ARG A 2 23.70 15.76 -17.77
N PRO A 3 23.98 15.08 -18.90
CA PRO A 3 23.90 13.61 -18.98
C PRO A 3 24.77 12.87 -17.93
N MET A 4 25.99 13.33 -17.68
CA MET A 4 26.86 12.72 -16.68
C MET A 4 26.37 12.95 -15.24
N ASP A 5 25.87 14.14 -14.94
CA ASP A 5 25.30 14.47 -13.63
C ASP A 5 24.08 13.58 -13.34
N PHE A 6 23.27 13.29 -14.37
CA PHE A 6 22.15 12.34 -14.29
C PHE A 6 22.62 10.92 -13.96
N LEU A 7 23.58 10.38 -14.73
CA LEU A 7 24.03 9.01 -14.53
C LEU A 7 24.66 8.80 -13.15
N LEU A 8 25.45 9.77 -12.67
CA LEU A 8 26.04 9.72 -11.34
C LEU A 8 24.98 9.77 -10.23
N ARG A 9 23.96 10.62 -10.38
CA ARG A 9 22.88 10.72 -9.41
C ARG A 9 21.95 9.50 -9.44
N LEU A 10 21.66 8.97 -10.63
CA LEU A 10 20.89 7.74 -10.79
C LEU A 10 21.61 6.55 -10.16
N LEU A 11 22.91 6.38 -10.43
CA LEU A 11 23.73 5.34 -9.83
C LEU A 11 23.70 5.44 -8.30
N TYR A 12 23.88 6.64 -7.76
CA TYR A 12 23.79 6.89 -6.32
C TYR A 12 22.44 6.47 -5.74
N VAL A 13 21.34 6.87 -6.38
CA VAL A 13 19.99 6.52 -5.93
C VAL A 13 19.79 5.01 -5.95
N ILE A 14 20.18 4.32 -7.02
CA ILE A 14 20.06 2.85 -7.13
C ILE A 14 20.85 2.18 -6.00
N GLU A 15 22.12 2.54 -5.82
CA GLU A 15 23.00 1.95 -4.80
C GLU A 15 22.52 2.17 -3.35
N LYS A 16 21.82 3.28 -3.09
CA LYS A 16 21.41 3.70 -1.74
C LYS A 16 19.92 3.52 -1.45
N SER A 17 19.16 3.06 -2.44
CA SER A 17 17.72 2.81 -2.34
C SER A 17 17.35 1.49 -1.67
N GLY A 18 18.29 0.55 -1.51
CA GLY A 18 18.07 -0.72 -0.81
C GLY A 18 17.29 -1.77 -1.62
N GLU A 19 16.49 -2.59 -0.95
CA GLU A 19 15.85 -3.81 -1.47
C GLU A 19 14.46 -3.52 -2.07
N TRP A 20 14.27 -3.86 -3.35
CA TRP A 20 13.08 -3.45 -4.13
C TRP A 20 11.96 -4.50 -4.24
N ALA A 21 12.16 -5.76 -3.85
CA ALA A 21 11.17 -6.83 -4.03
C ALA A 21 9.83 -6.50 -3.36
N GLY A 22 9.85 -5.77 -2.23
CA GLY A 22 8.63 -5.29 -1.57
C GLY A 22 7.75 -4.36 -2.41
N TRP A 23 8.28 -3.76 -3.49
CA TRP A 23 7.53 -2.89 -4.40
C TRP A 23 6.97 -3.60 -5.63
N GLU A 24 7.49 -4.77 -6.02
CA GLU A 24 7.03 -5.46 -7.23
C GLU A 24 5.51 -5.71 -7.24
N PRO A 25 4.89 -6.22 -6.15
CA PRO A 25 3.44 -6.40 -6.08
C PRO A 25 2.67 -5.09 -6.27
N ILE A 26 3.13 -4.02 -5.62
CA ILE A 26 2.46 -2.70 -5.62
C ILE A 26 2.51 -2.09 -7.02
N VAL A 27 3.68 -2.19 -7.68
CA VAL A 27 3.89 -1.68 -9.03
C VAL A 27 3.04 -2.44 -10.05
N ARG A 28 2.95 -3.77 -9.95
CA ARG A 28 2.06 -4.59 -10.80
C ARG A 28 0.60 -4.21 -10.61
N MET A 29 0.14 -4.06 -9.37
CA MET A 29 -1.22 -3.59 -9.10
C MET A 29 -1.50 -2.20 -9.68
N ALA A 30 -0.53 -1.28 -9.58
CA ALA A 30 -0.65 0.05 -10.16
C ALA A 30 -0.74 0.00 -11.70
N GLU A 31 -0.01 -0.90 -12.35
CA GLU A 31 -0.10 -1.14 -13.80
C GLU A 31 -1.47 -1.71 -14.21
N ARG A 32 -2.01 -2.69 -13.46
CA ARG A 32 -3.35 -3.24 -13.75
C ARG A 32 -4.46 -2.20 -13.64
N ARG A 33 -4.23 -1.19 -12.82
CA ARG A 33 -5.11 -0.02 -12.65
C ARG A 33 -4.81 1.12 -13.61
N ARG A 34 -3.91 0.92 -14.59
CA ARG A 34 -3.47 1.91 -15.58
C ARG A 34 -2.90 3.19 -14.96
N ARG A 35 -2.36 3.10 -13.73
CA ARG A 35 -1.62 4.18 -13.08
C ARG A 35 -0.19 4.25 -13.59
N VAL A 36 0.40 3.07 -13.79
CA VAL A 36 1.69 2.91 -14.48
C VAL A 36 1.40 2.66 -15.95
N GLY A 37 2.09 3.38 -16.85
CA GLY A 37 1.88 3.25 -18.29
C GLY A 37 2.35 1.92 -18.87
N ARG A 38 3.53 1.44 -18.45
CA ARG A 38 4.09 0.13 -18.85
C ARG A 38 5.11 -0.37 -17.83
N LEU A 39 5.31 -1.68 -17.80
CA LEU A 39 6.42 -2.32 -17.09
C LEU A 39 7.45 -2.87 -18.08
N PRO A 40 8.76 -2.82 -17.74
CA PRO A 40 9.35 -2.21 -16.54
C PRO A 40 9.20 -0.68 -16.51
N ILE A 41 9.23 -0.07 -15.32
CA ILE A 41 9.21 1.40 -15.15
C ILE A 41 10.52 1.96 -15.72
N GLU A 42 10.40 2.91 -16.65
CA GLU A 42 11.55 3.64 -17.17
C GLU A 42 11.82 4.86 -16.30
N VAL A 43 12.98 4.89 -15.66
CA VAL A 43 13.43 6.00 -14.80
C VAL A 43 14.14 7.04 -15.65
N GLY A 44 13.59 8.25 -15.68
CA GLY A 44 14.14 9.39 -16.41
C GLY A 44 14.82 10.42 -15.51
N SER A 45 15.33 11.49 -16.14
CA SER A 45 15.96 12.60 -15.41
C SER A 45 15.02 13.31 -14.45
N ALA A 46 13.73 13.42 -14.80
CA ALA A 46 12.72 14.04 -13.95
C ALA A 46 12.50 13.26 -12.65
N ASP A 47 12.52 11.92 -12.71
CA ASP A 47 12.36 11.07 -11.52
C ASP A 47 13.55 11.25 -10.57
N VAL A 48 14.76 11.23 -11.12
CA VAL A 48 16.00 11.42 -10.35
C VAL A 48 16.09 12.84 -9.79
N GLU A 49 15.62 13.85 -10.51
CA GLU A 49 15.50 15.21 -10.00
C GLU A 49 14.47 15.29 -8.86
N GLY A 50 13.32 14.65 -9.03
CA GLY A 50 12.20 14.59 -8.09
C GLY A 50 12.52 13.90 -6.75
N VAL A 51 13.54 13.04 -6.71
CA VAL A 51 14.06 12.47 -5.45
C VAL A 51 14.49 13.56 -4.45
N GLY A 52 14.84 14.76 -4.94
CA GLY A 52 15.28 15.88 -4.11
C GLY A 52 16.77 15.83 -3.77
N SER A 53 17.20 16.67 -2.84
CA SER A 53 18.62 16.78 -2.48
C SER A 53 19.15 15.49 -1.85
N ARG A 54 20.47 15.30 -1.94
CA ARG A 54 21.14 14.16 -1.29
C ARG A 54 20.84 14.09 0.21
N ALA A 55 20.79 15.23 0.91
CA ALA A 55 20.47 15.28 2.33
C ALA A 55 19.03 14.81 2.63
N VAL A 56 18.05 15.18 1.78
CA VAL A 56 16.67 14.71 1.91
C VAL A 56 16.60 13.20 1.68
N PHE A 57 17.23 12.71 0.62
CA PHE A 57 17.25 11.29 0.28
C PHE A 57 17.94 10.45 1.35
N ASP A 58 19.13 10.85 1.81
CA ASP A 58 19.88 10.13 2.84
C ASP A 58 19.13 10.16 4.18
N GLY A 59 18.37 11.22 4.47
CA GLY A 59 17.52 11.35 5.65
C GLY A 59 16.19 10.59 5.58
N ARG A 60 15.89 9.86 4.50
CA ARG A 60 14.71 8.99 4.37
C ARG A 60 15.07 7.54 4.73
N CYS A 61 14.10 6.79 5.25
CA CYS A 61 14.21 5.33 5.33
C CYS A 61 14.15 4.71 3.92
N GLU A 62 14.51 3.44 3.81
CA GLU A 62 14.59 2.72 2.54
C GLU A 62 13.30 2.81 1.72
N ALA A 63 12.15 2.48 2.31
CA ALA A 63 10.86 2.53 1.62
C ALA A 63 10.54 3.94 1.07
N LEU A 64 10.90 5.01 1.79
CA LEU A 64 10.71 6.37 1.28
C LEU A 64 11.70 6.75 0.19
N ARG A 65 12.96 6.31 0.26
CA ARG A 65 13.93 6.51 -0.82
C ARG A 65 13.43 5.90 -2.12
N GLN A 66 12.90 4.69 -2.03
CA GLN A 66 12.32 3.97 -3.16
C GLN A 66 11.08 4.69 -3.70
N LEU A 67 10.15 5.06 -2.81
CA LEU A 67 8.95 5.80 -3.17
C LEU A 67 9.26 7.18 -3.77
N SER A 68 10.37 7.83 -3.37
CA SER A 68 10.81 9.10 -3.94
C SER A 68 11.14 8.98 -5.43
N LEU A 69 11.53 7.79 -5.88
CA LEU A 69 11.90 7.53 -7.27
C LEU A 69 10.70 7.06 -8.10
N ILE A 70 9.89 6.14 -7.58
CA ILE A 70 8.79 5.51 -8.34
C ILE A 70 7.42 6.11 -8.05
N GLY A 71 7.29 6.98 -7.05
CA GLY A 71 6.01 7.49 -6.57
C GLY A 71 5.16 8.07 -7.69
N TRP A 72 5.75 8.95 -8.50
CA TRP A 72 5.07 9.58 -9.62
C TRP A 72 4.48 8.55 -10.60
N HIS A 73 5.27 7.52 -10.94
CA HIS A 73 4.86 6.45 -11.85
C HIS A 73 3.68 5.63 -11.34
N ILE A 74 3.52 5.48 -10.02
CA ILE A 74 2.39 4.77 -9.41
C ILE A 74 1.24 5.70 -8.99
N GLY A 75 1.26 6.96 -9.44
CA GLY A 75 0.25 7.97 -9.14
C GLY A 75 0.28 8.42 -7.68
N MET A 76 1.48 8.56 -7.10
CA MET A 76 1.73 9.04 -5.74
C MET A 76 2.69 10.23 -5.76
N THR A 77 2.41 11.23 -4.95
CA THR A 77 3.29 12.38 -4.76
C THR A 77 3.87 12.33 -3.36
N LEU A 78 5.18 12.17 -3.25
CA LEU A 78 5.92 12.22 -1.98
C LEU A 78 6.65 13.56 -1.87
N GLU A 79 6.32 14.32 -0.86
CA GLU A 79 6.89 15.64 -0.59
C GLU A 79 7.45 15.69 0.83
N ARG A 80 8.49 16.50 1.06
CA ARG A 80 8.94 16.87 2.40
C ARG A 80 8.73 18.37 2.56
N ASP A 81 7.96 18.77 3.57
CA ASP A 81 7.69 20.18 3.81
C ASP A 81 8.82 20.89 4.57
N ASP A 82 8.67 22.20 4.78
CA ASP A 82 9.69 23.05 5.40
C ASP A 82 9.98 22.67 6.87
N ASN A 83 9.09 21.91 7.52
CA ASN A 83 9.30 21.38 8.86
C ASN A 83 10.04 20.02 8.84
N GLY A 84 10.36 19.50 7.66
CA GLY A 84 10.96 18.19 7.48
C GLY A 84 9.97 17.03 7.55
N GLU A 85 8.66 17.31 7.53
CA GLU A 85 7.63 16.27 7.59
C GLU A 85 7.35 15.69 6.21
N GLU A 86 7.20 14.36 6.13
CA GLU A 86 6.87 13.68 4.89
C GLU A 86 5.36 13.72 4.63
N ARG A 87 4.97 13.96 3.38
CA ARG A 87 3.58 14.02 2.92
C ARG A 87 3.39 13.11 1.72
N LEU A 88 2.36 12.27 1.77
CA LEU A 88 1.94 11.42 0.67
C LEU A 88 0.61 11.94 0.13
N ASN A 89 0.57 12.36 -1.13
CA ASN A 89 -0.56 13.05 -1.79
C ASN A 89 -1.13 14.18 -0.92
N GLY A 90 -0.27 15.03 -0.38
CA GLY A 90 -0.65 16.15 0.50
C GLY A 90 -1.01 15.78 1.94
N HIS A 91 -1.15 14.49 2.27
CA HIS A 91 -1.45 14.03 3.62
C HIS A 91 -0.18 13.73 4.41
N LEU A 92 -0.12 14.22 5.65
CA LEU A 92 0.98 13.95 6.57
C LEU A 92 1.20 12.44 6.76
N LEU A 93 2.44 12.01 6.60
CA LEU A 93 2.90 10.64 6.80
C LEU A 93 3.72 10.58 8.09
N THR A 94 3.03 10.44 9.23
CA THR A 94 3.69 10.35 10.55
C THR A 94 4.47 9.04 10.67
N ILE A 95 5.77 9.07 10.39
CA ILE A 95 6.64 7.90 10.52
C ILE A 95 6.98 7.69 11.98
N ARG A 96 6.72 6.48 12.49
CA ARG A 96 7.03 6.11 13.87
C ARG A 96 8.29 5.27 13.87
N SER A 97 9.29 5.69 14.63
CA SER A 97 10.39 4.83 15.04
C SER A 97 9.91 3.82 16.09
N LEU A 98 10.69 2.78 16.35
CA LEU A 98 10.39 1.82 17.41
C LEU A 98 10.20 2.52 18.78
N GLN A 99 10.94 3.59 19.06
CA GLN A 99 10.86 4.34 20.32
C GLN A 99 9.61 5.22 20.42
N THR A 100 9.07 5.68 19.29
CA THR A 100 7.88 6.56 19.23
C THR A 100 6.59 5.80 18.94
N LEU A 101 6.71 4.49 18.66
CA LEU A 101 5.59 3.59 18.52
C LEU A 101 4.99 3.30 19.92
N PRO A 102 3.66 3.40 20.09
CA PRO A 102 3.04 3.04 21.36
C PRO A 102 3.39 1.60 21.77
N ALA A 103 3.67 1.37 23.06
CA ALA A 103 4.07 0.06 23.57
C ALA A 103 3.00 -1.03 23.35
N ASN A 104 1.73 -0.63 23.26
CA ASN A 104 0.59 -1.50 22.96
C ASN A 104 0.24 -1.57 21.45
N SER A 105 1.10 -1.03 20.58
CA SER A 105 0.87 -1.09 19.13
C SER A 105 0.92 -2.54 18.65
N PRO A 106 -0.04 -2.99 17.82
CA PRO A 106 -0.01 -4.34 17.24
C PRO A 106 1.16 -4.52 16.25
N PHE A 107 1.80 -3.43 15.84
CA PHE A 107 2.90 -3.46 14.87
C PHE A 107 4.29 -3.57 15.52
N HIS A 108 4.38 -3.57 16.85
CA HIS A 108 5.66 -3.54 17.55
C HIS A 108 6.54 -4.77 17.22
N ASN A 109 5.94 -5.96 17.14
CA ASN A 109 6.68 -7.21 16.89
C ASN A 109 7.05 -7.43 15.42
N ILE A 110 6.47 -6.65 14.51
CA ILE A 110 6.71 -6.74 13.06
C ILE A 110 7.39 -5.47 12.54
N PHE A 111 7.91 -4.63 13.44
CA PHE A 111 8.54 -3.37 13.09
C PHE A 111 9.79 -3.60 12.23
N ASP A 112 9.85 -2.92 11.09
CA ASP A 112 11.01 -2.90 10.20
C ASP A 112 11.55 -1.46 10.10
N PRO A 113 12.81 -1.17 10.51
CA PRO A 113 13.38 0.17 10.38
C PRO A 113 13.54 0.64 8.93
N ASN A 114 13.61 -0.26 7.95
CA ASN A 114 13.70 0.08 6.52
C ASN A 114 12.34 0.43 5.92
N ASN A 115 11.26 -0.10 6.50
CA ASN A 115 9.88 0.15 6.12
C ASN A 115 9.01 0.39 7.38
N PRO A 116 9.27 1.48 8.12
CA PRO A 116 8.67 1.72 9.44
C PRO A 116 7.16 1.93 9.37
N VAL A 117 6.52 1.69 10.53
CA VAL A 117 5.12 2.06 10.79
C VAL A 117 4.88 3.52 10.45
N CYS A 118 3.78 3.82 9.75
CA CYS A 118 3.45 5.20 9.40
C CYS A 118 1.95 5.48 9.57
N ALA A 119 1.63 6.58 10.24
CA ALA A 119 0.27 6.93 10.65
C ALA A 119 -0.44 5.74 11.33
N ASP A 120 -1.46 5.20 10.68
CA ASP A 120 -2.25 4.05 11.13
C ASP A 120 -1.82 2.72 10.46
N TYR A 121 -0.84 2.73 9.56
CA TYR A 121 -0.44 1.57 8.75
C TYR A 121 0.76 0.84 9.35
N ALA A 122 0.79 -0.49 9.19
CA ALA A 122 1.90 -1.32 9.67
C ALA A 122 3.26 -0.93 9.04
N SER A 123 3.24 -0.34 7.84
CA SER A 123 4.43 0.19 7.17
C SER A 123 4.11 1.25 6.09
N ILE A 124 5.15 1.87 5.52
CA ILE A 124 5.01 2.80 4.38
C ILE A 124 4.47 2.09 3.14
N ARG A 125 4.97 0.88 2.84
CA ARG A 125 4.48 0.08 1.73
C ARG A 125 2.99 -0.28 1.91
N ASP A 126 2.54 -0.52 3.14
CA ASP A 126 1.11 -0.73 3.43
C ASP A 126 0.28 0.52 3.13
N ALA A 127 0.75 1.70 3.56
CA ALA A 127 0.09 2.96 3.27
C ALA A 127 -0.03 3.22 1.76
N VAL A 128 1.00 2.88 0.99
CA VAL A 128 0.99 3.04 -0.47
C VAL A 128 0.09 2.00 -1.13
N LEU A 129 0.18 0.72 -0.76
CA LEU A 129 -0.70 -0.34 -1.24
C LEU A 129 -2.17 0.02 -1.03
N HIS A 130 -2.51 0.52 0.17
CA HIS A 130 -3.85 0.97 0.50
C HIS A 130 -4.36 2.15 -0.36
N ARG A 131 -3.46 2.97 -0.92
CA ARG A 131 -3.84 4.10 -1.80
C ARG A 131 -3.83 3.73 -3.28
N VAL A 132 -2.92 2.84 -3.70
CA VAL A 132 -2.88 2.30 -5.07
C VAL A 132 -4.19 1.57 -5.36
N ARG A 133 -4.77 0.88 -4.37
CA ARG A 133 -6.07 0.20 -4.50
C ARG A 133 -7.30 1.12 -4.66
N SER A 134 -7.17 2.44 -4.68
CA SER A 134 -8.33 3.33 -4.93
C SER A 134 -8.69 3.36 -6.42
N GLY A 135 -9.99 3.46 -6.75
CA GLY A 135 -10.47 3.67 -8.13
C GLY A 135 -10.99 2.43 -8.88
N THR A 136 -11.17 1.28 -8.21
CA THR A 136 -11.84 0.10 -8.79
C THR A 136 -13.34 0.10 -8.48
N SER A 137 -14.06 -0.87 -9.03
CA SER A 137 -15.47 -1.10 -8.68
C SER A 137 -15.58 -2.11 -7.54
N VAL A 138 -16.48 -1.82 -6.59
CA VAL A 138 -16.96 -2.84 -5.64
C VAL A 138 -17.88 -3.78 -6.40
N VAL A 139 -17.58 -5.07 -6.37
CA VAL A 139 -18.41 -6.11 -7.01
C VAL A 139 -19.17 -6.94 -6.00
N ALA A 140 -18.73 -7.00 -4.75
CA ALA A 140 -19.48 -7.60 -3.66
C ALA A 140 -19.17 -6.85 -2.37
N ASP A 141 -20.17 -6.71 -1.52
CA ASP A 141 -20.02 -6.12 -0.21
C ASP A 141 -20.79 -6.91 0.85
N GLN A 142 -20.29 -6.83 2.07
CA GLN A 142 -20.93 -7.46 3.20
C GLN A 142 -20.72 -6.58 4.42
N THR A 143 -21.82 -6.17 5.05
CA THR A 143 -21.81 -5.46 6.32
C THR A 143 -22.49 -6.33 7.38
N VAL A 144 -21.83 -6.52 8.52
CA VAL A 144 -22.33 -7.34 9.62
C VAL A 144 -22.25 -6.56 10.91
N HIS A 145 -23.41 -6.40 11.56
CA HIS A 145 -23.46 -5.89 12.93
C HIS A 145 -23.36 -7.06 13.92
N GLN A 146 -22.59 -6.88 14.99
CA GLN A 146 -22.38 -7.90 16.02
C GLN A 146 -23.72 -8.40 16.61
N HIS A 147 -24.65 -7.49 16.90
CA HIS A 147 -25.94 -7.83 17.49
C HIS A 147 -26.86 -8.61 16.53
N ASN A 148 -26.67 -8.47 15.21
CA ASN A 148 -27.46 -9.16 14.20
C ASN A 148 -26.89 -10.56 13.87
N ASN A 149 -25.57 -10.70 13.83
CA ASN A 149 -24.91 -11.96 13.49
C ASN A 149 -23.49 -12.03 14.10
N ALA A 150 -23.43 -12.33 15.40
CA ALA A 150 -22.17 -12.42 16.13
C ALA A 150 -21.16 -13.41 15.53
N PRO A 151 -21.53 -14.64 15.09
CA PRO A 151 -20.57 -15.56 14.47
C PRO A 151 -19.90 -14.97 13.22
N ARG A 152 -20.67 -14.33 12.33
CA ARG A 152 -20.15 -13.76 11.08
C ARG A 152 -19.31 -12.49 11.35
N TYR A 153 -19.73 -11.68 12.32
CA TYR A 153 -18.94 -10.53 12.80
C TYR A 153 -17.57 -10.98 13.35
N ASN A 154 -17.56 -11.96 14.24
CA ASN A 154 -16.33 -12.50 14.84
C ASN A 154 -15.39 -13.04 13.75
N ARG A 155 -15.94 -13.75 12.75
CA ARG A 155 -15.15 -14.27 11.64
C ARG A 155 -14.46 -13.18 10.82
N LEU A 156 -15.17 -12.08 10.50
CA LEU A 156 -14.56 -10.94 9.80
C LEU A 156 -13.48 -10.27 10.65
N ARG A 157 -13.71 -10.11 11.96
CA ARG A 157 -12.75 -9.53 12.89
C ARG A 157 -11.50 -10.39 13.11
N GLU A 158 -11.63 -11.71 13.08
CA GLU A 158 -10.46 -12.60 13.06
C GLU A 158 -9.61 -12.37 11.80
N LEU A 159 -10.25 -12.24 10.64
CA LEU A 159 -9.54 -12.03 9.38
C LEU A 159 -8.78 -10.68 9.33
N THR A 160 -9.26 -9.64 10.01
CA THR A 160 -8.54 -8.36 10.10
C THR A 160 -7.29 -8.44 10.98
N THR A 161 -7.22 -9.41 11.90
CA THR A 161 -6.14 -9.54 12.90
C THR A 161 -5.21 -10.74 12.68
N GLN A 162 -5.55 -11.65 11.76
CA GLN A 162 -4.73 -12.81 11.39
C GLN A 162 -3.30 -12.41 10.97
N GLN A 163 -2.26 -13.20 11.26
CA GLN A 163 -0.92 -12.90 10.73
C GLN A 163 -0.80 -13.33 9.25
N PRO A 164 -0.10 -12.57 8.38
CA PRO A 164 0.21 -13.01 7.02
C PRO A 164 1.02 -14.33 6.99
N PRO A 165 0.88 -15.17 5.94
CA PRO A 165 -0.01 -14.99 4.80
C PRO A 165 -1.48 -15.27 5.13
N VAL A 166 -2.40 -14.51 4.53
CA VAL A 166 -3.84 -14.75 4.65
C VAL A 166 -4.32 -15.42 3.37
N TRP A 167 -4.87 -16.64 3.46
CA TRP A 167 -5.29 -17.45 2.30
C TRP A 167 -4.18 -17.69 1.26
N ASN A 168 -2.94 -17.86 1.70
CA ASN A 168 -1.75 -17.94 0.84
C ASN A 168 -1.45 -16.65 0.03
N CYS A 169 -2.16 -15.55 0.29
CA CYS A 169 -1.83 -14.24 -0.26
C CYS A 169 -0.72 -13.59 0.58
N HIS A 170 0.37 -13.20 -0.08
CA HIS A 170 1.52 -12.56 0.55
C HIS A 170 1.43 -11.03 0.50
N THR A 171 0.72 -10.48 -0.48
CA THR A 171 0.51 -9.03 -0.61
C THR A 171 -0.68 -8.60 0.23
N VAL A 172 -0.40 -8.14 1.44
CA VAL A 172 -1.38 -7.72 2.43
C VAL A 172 -1.01 -6.34 2.96
N SER A 173 -2.00 -5.48 3.17
CA SER A 173 -1.82 -4.24 3.94
C SER A 173 -2.64 -4.26 5.21
N THR A 174 -2.03 -3.88 6.34
CA THR A 174 -2.72 -3.78 7.64
C THR A 174 -2.78 -2.34 8.13
N ILE A 175 -3.96 -1.90 8.55
CA ILE A 175 -4.22 -0.60 9.18
C ILE A 175 -4.85 -0.82 10.57
N HIS A 176 -4.39 -0.06 11.55
CA HIS A 176 -4.95 0.01 12.89
C HIS A 176 -5.01 1.47 13.32
N ARG A 177 -6.23 2.01 13.41
CA ARG A 177 -6.49 3.34 13.97
C ARG A 177 -7.10 3.18 15.35
N PRO A 178 -6.34 3.48 16.42
CA PRO A 178 -6.86 3.44 17.78
C PRO A 178 -8.06 4.37 17.96
N PRO A 179 -9.01 4.03 18.85
CA PRO A 179 -8.98 2.86 19.74
C PRO A 179 -9.47 1.54 19.11
N GLU A 180 -10.12 1.56 17.95
CA GLU A 180 -11.02 0.45 17.61
C GLU A 180 -11.04 -0.01 16.14
N LEU A 181 -10.49 0.76 15.21
CA LEU A 181 -10.57 0.39 13.80
C LEU A 181 -9.38 -0.47 13.42
N PHE A 182 -9.68 -1.70 13.02
CA PHE A 182 -8.76 -2.58 12.32
C PHE A 182 -9.20 -2.72 10.88
N GLY A 183 -8.26 -2.60 9.96
CA GLY A 183 -8.52 -2.80 8.55
C GLY A 183 -7.42 -3.63 7.92
N ARG A 184 -7.80 -4.31 6.84
CA ARG A 184 -6.90 -5.11 6.05
C ARG A 184 -7.26 -5.05 4.58
N VAL A 185 -6.22 -5.03 3.76
CA VAL A 185 -6.29 -5.20 2.31
C VAL A 185 -5.60 -6.53 2.01
N ILE A 186 -6.28 -7.43 1.30
CA ILE A 186 -5.74 -8.72 0.86
C ILE A 186 -5.82 -8.74 -0.66
N VAL A 187 -4.67 -8.79 -1.33
CA VAL A 187 -4.63 -8.89 -2.79
C VAL A 187 -4.78 -10.36 -3.16
N LEU A 188 -5.90 -10.68 -3.79
CA LEU A 188 -6.19 -12.04 -4.26
C LEU A 188 -5.55 -12.30 -5.62
N HIS A 189 -5.47 -11.26 -6.45
CA HIS A 189 -4.99 -11.34 -7.83
C HIS A 189 -4.51 -9.95 -8.29
N GLY A 190 -3.61 -9.89 -9.27
CA GLY A 190 -3.02 -8.66 -9.81
C GLY A 190 -1.60 -8.31 -9.34
N ASP A 191 -1.03 -9.06 -8.40
CA ASP A 191 0.35 -8.87 -7.90
C ASP A 191 1.42 -9.78 -8.54
N GLN A 192 1.02 -10.69 -9.44
CA GLN A 192 1.93 -11.58 -10.19
C GLN A 192 2.01 -11.17 -11.67
N PRO A 193 3.08 -11.54 -12.40
CA PRO A 193 3.30 -11.09 -13.78
C PRO A 193 2.23 -11.59 -14.76
N ASP A 194 1.70 -12.79 -14.53
CA ASP A 194 0.73 -13.49 -15.37
C ASP A 194 -0.73 -13.11 -15.08
N HIS A 195 -0.99 -12.49 -13.92
CA HIS A 195 -2.32 -12.02 -13.53
C HIS A 195 -2.85 -10.97 -14.52
N GLN A 196 -4.02 -11.19 -15.14
CA GLN A 196 -4.60 -10.28 -16.16
C GLN A 196 -5.54 -9.19 -15.62
N PHE A 197 -5.99 -9.34 -14.37
CA PHE A 197 -6.85 -8.40 -13.69
C PHE A 197 -6.39 -8.27 -12.23
N GLU A 198 -6.88 -7.27 -11.51
CA GLU A 198 -6.65 -7.14 -10.08
C GLU A 198 -7.93 -7.44 -9.31
N ALA A 199 -7.81 -8.20 -8.24
CA ALA A 199 -8.88 -8.44 -7.28
C ALA A 199 -8.34 -8.33 -5.86
N THR A 200 -9.05 -7.57 -5.04
CA THR A 200 -8.63 -7.24 -3.68
C THR A 200 -9.82 -7.31 -2.73
N ILE A 201 -9.64 -7.96 -1.59
CA ILE A 201 -10.60 -7.91 -0.48
C ILE A 201 -10.15 -6.85 0.52
N ILE A 202 -11.07 -6.01 0.94
CA ILE A 202 -10.89 -5.08 2.05
C ILE A 202 -11.79 -5.53 3.17
N ILE A 203 -11.21 -5.75 4.33
CA ILE A 203 -11.96 -6.08 5.55
C ILE A 203 -11.70 -4.96 6.54
N SER A 204 -12.75 -4.45 7.18
CA SER A 204 -12.58 -3.53 8.31
C SER A 204 -13.51 -3.90 9.44
N SER A 205 -13.11 -3.63 10.68
CA SER A 205 -13.88 -3.92 11.88
C SER A 205 -13.70 -2.79 12.89
N CYS A 206 -14.82 -2.35 13.44
CA CYS A 206 -14.96 -1.58 14.67
C CYS A 206 -15.75 -2.44 15.70
N PRO A 207 -16.05 -1.96 16.92
CA PRO A 207 -16.56 -2.82 17.99
C PRO A 207 -17.91 -3.48 17.69
N ASP A 208 -18.74 -2.84 16.89
CA ASP A 208 -20.12 -3.23 16.64
C ASP A 208 -20.40 -3.59 15.17
N VAL A 209 -19.49 -3.24 14.26
CA VAL A 209 -19.63 -3.48 12.81
C VAL A 209 -18.34 -4.07 12.23
N ALA A 210 -18.50 -5.05 11.34
CA ALA A 210 -17.45 -5.51 10.45
C ALA A 210 -17.94 -5.49 9.01
N THR A 211 -17.08 -5.04 8.10
CA THR A 211 -17.35 -4.96 6.67
C THR A 211 -16.32 -5.74 5.88
N ALA A 212 -16.75 -6.31 4.76
CA ALA A 212 -15.88 -6.88 3.76
C ALA A 212 -16.32 -6.40 2.38
N HIS A 213 -15.38 -5.96 1.55
CA HIS A 213 -15.64 -5.50 0.20
C HIS A 213 -14.69 -6.20 -0.77
N LEU A 214 -15.22 -6.81 -1.82
CA LEU A 214 -14.45 -7.32 -2.94
C LEU A 214 -14.40 -6.24 -4.03
N TRP A 215 -13.18 -5.85 -4.39
CA TRP A 215 -12.89 -4.91 -5.46
C TRP A 215 -12.21 -5.65 -6.60
N THR A 216 -12.51 -5.25 -7.83
CA THR A 216 -11.81 -5.77 -9.01
C THR A 216 -11.75 -4.73 -10.12
N THR A 217 -10.81 -4.91 -11.06
CA THR A 217 -10.75 -4.18 -12.33
C THR A 217 -11.73 -4.75 -13.37
N GLU A 218 -12.33 -5.91 -13.12
CA GLU A 218 -13.36 -6.46 -13.99
C GLU A 218 -14.68 -5.71 -13.86
N PRO A 219 -15.47 -5.57 -14.95
CA PRO A 219 -16.77 -4.89 -14.89
C PRO A 219 -17.73 -5.61 -13.93
N PRO A 220 -18.59 -4.90 -13.18
CA PRO A 220 -19.63 -5.53 -12.36
C PRO A 220 -20.75 -6.15 -13.22
N VAL A 221 -21.43 -7.17 -12.69
CA VAL A 221 -22.68 -7.69 -13.29
C VAL A 221 -23.80 -6.66 -13.08
N ALA A 222 -24.56 -6.35 -14.13
CA ALA A 222 -25.72 -5.46 -13.98
C ALA A 222 -26.77 -6.08 -13.05
N GLY A 223 -27.08 -5.37 -11.95
CA GLY A 223 -28.14 -5.74 -11.01
C GLY A 223 -27.83 -6.94 -10.11
N LYS A 224 -26.57 -7.41 -10.04
CA LYS A 224 -26.16 -8.52 -9.17
C LYS A 224 -24.77 -8.27 -8.58
N GLU A 225 -24.49 -8.90 -7.45
CA GLU A 225 -23.12 -9.01 -6.95
C GLU A 225 -22.27 -9.90 -7.87
N GLY A 226 -21.00 -9.55 -8.03
CA GLY A 226 -20.00 -10.27 -8.78
C GLY A 226 -19.44 -9.51 -9.98
N ALA A 227 -18.33 -10.01 -10.50
CA ALA A 227 -17.74 -9.57 -11.76
C ALA A 227 -18.51 -10.17 -12.95
N ALA A 228 -18.70 -9.38 -14.00
CA ALA A 228 -19.38 -9.77 -15.23
C ALA A 228 -18.65 -10.86 -16.00
N LYS A 229 -17.35 -11.00 -15.78
CA LYS A 229 -16.55 -12.12 -16.23
C LYS A 229 -16.20 -12.95 -15.02
N PHE A 230 -16.34 -14.26 -15.15
CA PHE A 230 -15.73 -15.17 -14.19
C PHE A 230 -14.21 -15.09 -14.40
N PRO A 231 -13.40 -15.06 -13.33
CA PRO A 231 -11.96 -15.22 -13.45
C PRO A 231 -11.65 -16.47 -14.29
N GLN A 232 -10.86 -16.32 -15.35
CA GLN A 232 -10.33 -17.45 -16.13
C GLN A 232 -9.05 -17.97 -15.49
#